data_AF-A0A260Z8G3-F1
#
_entry.id   AF-A0A260Z8G3-F1
#
_cell.length_a   1.000
_cell.length_b   1.000
_cell.length_c   1.000
_cell.angle_alpha   90.00
_cell.angle_beta   90.00
_cell.angle_gamma   90.00
#
_symmetry.space_group_name_H-M   'P 1'
#
loop_
_entity.id
_entity.type
_entity.pdbx_description
1 polymer ?
#
loop_
_entity_poly.entity_id
_entity_poly.type
_entity_poly.pdbx_seq_one_letter_code
_entity_poly.pdbx_strand_id
1 'polypeptide(L)'
;MYFSCTISSLAPVAFAGLSHIDHLWFRNSQIDVIAMEAFHYLTNIDYIYFHKTKIGRIERKAFSKMYQIDHLYFKDSIEIGMIESEAFSGSQIDELIMDGVTIESAHDTFLLNIDSKNTIMKNCSIYLVPRKEENVIEFDDEQKIIEK
;
A
#
# COMPACT_ATOMS: atom_id res chain seq x y z
N MET A 1 -8.77 -23.36 15.59
CA MET A 1 -9.39 -22.97 14.31
C MET A 1 -9.48 -21.45 14.32
N TYR A 2 -8.51 -20.76 13.70
CA TYR A 2 -8.57 -19.30 13.57
C TYR A 2 -9.35 -19.01 12.29
N PHE A 3 -10.52 -18.36 12.41
CA PHE A 3 -11.25 -17.90 11.24
C PHE A 3 -10.44 -16.75 10.61
N SER A 4 -9.78 -17.02 9.49
CA SER A 4 -9.26 -15.96 8.63
C SER A 4 -10.43 -15.37 7.85
N CYS A 5 -10.64 -14.06 7.92
CA CYS A 5 -11.62 -13.39 7.07
C CYS A 5 -10.97 -13.08 5.72
N THR A 6 -11.51 -13.65 4.64
CA THR A 6 -11.06 -13.36 3.28
C THR A 6 -11.91 -12.24 2.69
N ILE A 7 -11.24 -11.18 2.25
CA ILE A 7 -11.81 -10.02 1.58
C ILE A 7 -11.22 -10.00 0.18
N SER A 8 -12.03 -10.31 -0.83
CA SER A 8 -11.53 -10.36 -2.21
C SER A 8 -11.04 -9.00 -2.71
N SER A 9 -11.68 -7.91 -2.31
CA SER A 9 -11.21 -6.57 -2.64
C SER A 9 -11.73 -5.53 -1.65
N LEU A 10 -10.87 -4.57 -1.31
CA LEU A 10 -11.31 -3.25 -0.88
C LEU A 10 -11.47 -2.40 -2.14
N ALA A 11 -12.71 -2.22 -2.55
CA ALA A 11 -13.07 -1.47 -3.76
C ALA A 11 -12.75 0.03 -3.61
N PRO A 12 -12.66 0.79 -4.72
CA PRO A 12 -12.52 2.24 -4.65
C PRO A 12 -13.58 2.86 -3.74
N VAL A 13 -13.14 3.75 -2.87
CA VAL A 13 -14.02 4.48 -1.94
C VAL A 13 -14.83 3.56 -1.00
N ALA A 14 -14.32 2.37 -0.66
CA ALA A 14 -15.02 1.36 0.13
C ALA A 14 -15.52 1.86 1.50
N PHE A 15 -14.90 2.92 2.04
CA PHE A 15 -15.21 3.50 3.33
C PHE A 15 -15.88 4.88 3.24
N ALA A 16 -16.33 5.31 2.05
CA ALA A 16 -17.06 6.56 1.91
C ALA A 16 -18.32 6.57 2.79
N GLY A 17 -18.56 7.72 3.43
CA GLY A 17 -19.71 7.93 4.30
C GLY A 17 -19.50 7.51 5.76
N LEU A 18 -18.39 6.84 6.09
CA LEU A 18 -17.98 6.58 7.48
C LEU A 18 -17.44 7.87 8.12
N SER A 19 -18.36 8.74 8.52
CA SER A 19 -18.10 10.11 9.01
C SER A 19 -17.84 10.23 10.51
N HIS A 20 -18.00 9.14 11.26
CA HIS A 20 -17.93 9.13 12.73
C HIS A 20 -17.12 7.93 13.24
N ILE A 21 -16.09 7.52 12.50
CA ILE A 21 -15.23 6.42 12.90
C ILE A 21 -13.87 6.99 13.31
N ASP A 22 -13.37 6.56 14.46
CA ASP A 22 -12.02 6.95 14.92
C ASP A 22 -10.99 5.87 14.56
N HIS A 23 -11.46 4.62 14.41
CA HIS A 23 -10.63 3.43 14.29
C HIS A 23 -11.11 2.49 13.18
N LEU A 24 -10.18 2.06 12.31
CA LEU A 24 -10.42 1.04 11.29
C LEU A 24 -9.39 -0.09 11.40
N TRP A 25 -9.86 -1.31 11.67
CA TRP A 25 -8.99 -2.44 12.02
C TRP A 25 -9.17 -3.60 11.03
N PHE A 26 -8.08 -4.06 10.44
CA PHE A 26 -7.99 -5.29 9.66
C PHE A 26 -7.11 -6.29 10.40
N ARG A 27 -7.71 -7.36 10.94
CA ARG A 27 -7.02 -8.31 11.81
C ARG A 27 -7.25 -9.75 11.39
N ASN A 28 -6.16 -10.52 11.27
CA ASN A 28 -6.21 -11.92 10.85
C ASN A 28 -7.00 -12.08 9.54
N SER A 29 -6.74 -11.18 8.59
CA SER A 29 -7.46 -11.11 7.32
C SER A 29 -6.56 -11.47 6.15
N GLN A 30 -7.16 -11.98 5.09
CA GLN A 30 -6.55 -12.02 3.77
C GLN A 30 -7.29 -11.04 2.88
N ILE A 31 -6.59 -10.08 2.29
CA ILE A 31 -7.14 -9.09 1.37
C ILE A 31 -6.47 -9.33 0.02
N ASP A 32 -7.18 -9.80 -1.00
CA ASP A 32 -6.51 -10.11 -2.26
C ASP A 32 -6.07 -8.83 -2.98
N VAL A 33 -6.90 -7.79 -2.98
CA VAL A 33 -6.58 -6.48 -3.59
C VAL A 33 -7.07 -5.31 -2.74
N ILE A 34 -6.19 -4.35 -2.47
CA ILE A 34 -6.56 -2.99 -2.07
C ILE A 34 -6.53 -2.13 -3.32
N ALA A 35 -7.71 -1.80 -3.85
CA ALA A 35 -7.84 -1.14 -5.14
C ALA A 35 -7.42 0.34 -5.08
N MET A 36 -7.16 0.93 -6.25
CA MET A 36 -6.94 2.37 -6.38
C MET A 36 -8.05 3.17 -5.66
N GLU A 37 -7.65 4.17 -4.86
CA GLU A 37 -8.55 5.03 -4.10
C GLU A 37 -9.46 4.29 -3.09
N ALA A 38 -9.11 3.07 -2.63
CA ALA A 38 -9.93 2.31 -1.68
C ALA A 38 -10.24 3.06 -0.38
N PHE A 39 -9.31 3.88 0.11
CA PHE A 39 -9.45 4.67 1.34
C PHE A 39 -9.75 6.16 1.10
N HIS A 40 -10.07 6.54 -0.14
CA HIS A 40 -10.36 7.93 -0.50
C HIS A 40 -11.54 8.48 0.33
N TYR A 41 -11.41 9.74 0.76
CA TYR A 41 -12.34 10.50 1.60
C TYR A 41 -12.36 10.13 3.08
N LEU A 42 -11.50 9.22 3.55
CA LEU A 42 -11.30 9.09 4.98
C LEU A 42 -10.66 10.35 5.54
N THR A 43 -11.31 10.92 6.55
CA THR A 43 -10.88 12.14 7.23
C THR A 43 -11.03 11.99 8.73
N ASN A 44 -10.10 12.57 9.51
CA ASN A 44 -10.14 12.58 10.98
C ASN A 44 -10.20 11.16 11.58
N ILE A 45 -9.22 10.32 11.21
CA ILE A 45 -9.10 8.95 11.73
C ILE A 45 -7.88 8.90 12.65
N ASP A 46 -8.08 8.46 13.88
CA ASP A 46 -6.99 8.27 14.82
C ASP A 46 -6.10 7.09 14.38
N TYR A 47 -6.71 5.94 14.06
CA TYR A 47 -5.96 4.72 13.72
C TYR A 47 -6.56 3.92 12.58
N ILE A 48 -5.76 3.65 11.55
CA ILE A 48 -5.96 2.57 10.59
C ILE A 48 -4.91 1.49 10.90
N TYR A 49 -5.36 0.31 11.31
CA TYR A 49 -4.48 -0.75 11.80
C TYR A 49 -4.63 -2.04 11.01
N PHE A 50 -3.55 -2.51 10.40
CA PHE A 50 -3.42 -3.85 9.84
C PHE A 50 -2.58 -4.71 10.78
N HIS A 51 -3.14 -5.84 11.22
CA HIS A 51 -2.50 -6.78 12.15
C HIS A 51 -2.62 -8.22 11.66
N LYS A 52 -1.49 -8.92 11.46
CA LYS A 52 -1.50 -10.30 10.98
C LYS A 52 -2.35 -10.46 9.72
N THR A 53 -2.08 -9.62 8.74
CA THR A 53 -2.86 -9.52 7.50
C THR A 53 -1.99 -9.90 6.32
N LYS A 54 -2.55 -10.69 5.41
CA LYS A 54 -1.96 -10.97 4.10
C LYS A 54 -2.65 -10.11 3.04
N ILE A 55 -1.88 -9.39 2.24
CA ILE A 55 -2.38 -8.52 1.18
C ILE A 55 -1.77 -9.01 -0.14
N GLY A 56 -2.61 -9.36 -1.12
CA GLY A 56 -2.11 -9.80 -2.42
C GLY A 56 -1.49 -8.64 -3.21
N ARG A 57 -2.25 -7.58 -3.44
CA ARG A 57 -1.81 -6.38 -4.17
C ARG A 57 -2.32 -5.10 -3.54
N ILE A 58 -1.44 -4.10 -3.42
CA ILE A 58 -1.78 -2.71 -3.15
C ILE A 58 -1.58 -1.93 -4.43
N GLU A 59 -2.67 -1.46 -5.03
CA GLU A 59 -2.63 -0.76 -6.31
C GLU A 59 -2.12 0.68 -6.16
N ARG A 60 -1.76 1.28 -7.30
CA ARG A 60 -1.36 2.68 -7.36
C ARG A 60 -2.44 3.54 -6.73
N LYS A 61 -2.04 4.48 -5.86
CA LYS A 61 -2.93 5.41 -5.16
C LYS A 61 -4.02 4.73 -4.31
N ALA A 62 -3.84 3.47 -3.90
CA ALA A 62 -4.78 2.75 -3.04
C ALA A 62 -5.11 3.48 -1.73
N PHE A 63 -4.10 4.12 -1.13
CA PHE A 63 -4.20 4.92 0.08
C PHE A 63 -4.10 6.41 -0.22
N SER A 64 -4.59 6.89 -1.36
CA SER A 64 -4.52 8.31 -1.73
C SER A 64 -5.68 9.12 -1.13
N LYS A 65 -5.45 10.44 -0.95
CA LYS A 65 -6.45 11.43 -0.51
C LYS A 65 -7.16 11.06 0.79
N MET A 66 -6.40 10.51 1.74
CA MET A 66 -6.78 10.46 3.15
C MET A 66 -6.26 11.73 3.84
N TYR A 67 -7.06 12.33 4.71
CA TYR A 67 -6.69 13.60 5.36
C TYR A 67 -6.82 13.49 6.88
N GLN A 68 -5.88 14.11 7.61
CA GLN A 68 -5.90 14.09 9.08
C GLN A 68 -5.99 12.66 9.64
N ILE A 69 -5.07 11.80 9.18
CA ILE A 69 -4.90 10.45 9.71
C ILE A 69 -3.76 10.48 10.71
N ASP A 70 -4.02 10.18 11.98
CA ASP A 70 -2.96 10.25 12.98
C ASP A 70 -1.99 9.07 12.81
N HIS A 71 -2.53 7.86 12.65
CA HIS A 71 -1.72 6.65 12.60
C HIS A 71 -2.19 5.65 11.53
N LEU A 72 -1.28 5.30 10.60
CA LEU A 72 -1.44 4.16 9.71
C LEU A 72 -0.39 3.10 10.04
N TYR A 73 -0.84 1.98 10.60
CA TYR A 73 0.04 0.94 11.12
C TYR A 73 -0.15 -0.39 10.39
N PHE A 74 0.96 -0.93 9.90
CA PHE A 74 1.11 -2.32 9.46
C PHE A 74 2.03 -3.02 10.47
N LYS A 75 1.45 -3.85 11.35
CA LYS A 75 2.20 -4.44 12.47
C LYS A 75 1.95 -5.93 12.60
N ASP A 76 2.98 -6.64 13.05
CA ASP A 76 2.96 -8.06 13.42
C ASP A 76 2.55 -9.00 12.28
N SER A 77 3.54 -9.54 11.56
CA SER A 77 3.35 -10.55 10.50
C SER A 77 2.46 -10.05 9.37
N ILE A 78 2.89 -8.99 8.70
CA ILE A 78 2.24 -8.50 7.49
C ILE A 78 2.97 -9.08 6.27
N GLU A 79 2.22 -9.72 5.39
CA GLU A 79 2.71 -10.22 4.10
C GLU A 79 2.05 -9.42 2.98
N ILE A 80 2.82 -8.82 2.09
CA ILE A 80 2.32 -8.09 0.92
C ILE A 80 2.96 -8.68 -0.34
N GLY A 81 2.16 -9.16 -1.28
CA GLY A 81 2.66 -9.69 -2.55
C GLY A 81 3.23 -8.57 -3.44
N MET A 82 2.43 -7.54 -3.71
CA MET A 82 2.87 -6.42 -4.54
C MET A 82 2.39 -5.07 -4.04
N ILE A 83 3.26 -4.05 -4.10
CA ILE A 83 2.89 -2.64 -3.98
C ILE A 83 3.27 -1.90 -5.25
N GLU A 84 2.29 -1.27 -5.88
CA GLU A 84 2.48 -0.44 -7.07
C GLU A 84 2.99 0.96 -6.73
N SER A 85 3.36 1.73 -7.77
CA SER A 85 3.88 3.09 -7.63
C SER A 85 2.88 4.02 -6.93
N GLU A 86 3.38 5.01 -6.18
CA GLU A 86 2.55 6.08 -5.60
C GLU A 86 1.35 5.58 -4.76
N ALA A 87 1.44 4.40 -4.14
CA ALA A 87 0.36 3.78 -3.37
C ALA A 87 -0.24 4.71 -2.30
N PHE A 88 0.59 5.58 -1.70
CA PHE A 88 0.20 6.53 -0.64
C PHE A 88 0.18 8.00 -1.09
N SER A 89 0.30 8.27 -2.40
CA SER A 89 0.45 9.63 -2.91
C SER A 89 -0.77 10.51 -2.58
N GLY A 90 -0.50 11.73 -2.12
CA GLY A 90 -1.51 12.75 -1.86
C GLY A 90 -2.32 12.53 -0.58
N SER A 91 -1.83 11.70 0.34
CA SER A 91 -2.43 11.51 1.66
C SER A 91 -1.63 12.20 2.74
N GLN A 92 -2.34 12.67 3.76
CA GLN A 92 -1.79 13.32 4.95
C GLN A 92 -1.91 12.37 6.14
N ILE A 93 -0.76 11.83 6.56
CA ILE A 93 -0.67 10.80 7.61
C ILE A 93 0.41 11.22 8.60
N ASP A 94 0.06 11.52 9.84
CA ASP A 94 1.05 11.95 10.83
C ASP A 94 2.14 10.88 11.03
N GLU A 95 1.74 9.63 11.27
CA GLU A 95 2.67 8.53 11.45
C GLU A 95 2.30 7.29 10.62
N LEU A 96 3.19 6.92 9.69
CA LEU A 96 3.17 5.64 8.99
C LEU A 96 4.20 4.70 9.62
N ILE A 97 3.74 3.60 10.22
CA ILE A 97 4.63 2.55 10.75
C ILE A 97 4.40 1.25 9.98
N MET A 98 5.49 0.70 9.45
CA MET A 98 5.59 -0.68 9.00
C MET A 98 6.55 -1.41 9.93
N ASP A 99 6.05 -2.35 10.73
CA ASP A 99 6.86 -3.15 11.65
C ASP A 99 6.58 -4.65 11.47
N GLY A 100 7.60 -5.41 11.06
CA GLY A 100 7.44 -6.84 10.76
C GLY A 100 6.66 -7.07 9.47
N VAL A 101 6.96 -6.29 8.44
CA VAL A 101 6.34 -6.36 7.11
C VAL A 101 7.27 -7.01 6.10
N THR A 102 6.81 -8.06 5.45
CA THR A 102 7.49 -8.66 4.29
C THR A 102 6.73 -8.26 3.02
N ILE A 103 7.45 -7.69 2.05
CA ILE A 103 6.90 -7.27 0.76
C ILE A 103 7.68 -8.00 -0.34
N GLU A 104 7.00 -8.86 -1.10
CA GLU A 104 7.62 -9.66 -2.17
C GLU A 104 8.06 -8.79 -3.36
N SER A 105 7.33 -7.70 -3.64
CA SER A 105 7.67 -6.73 -4.69
C SER A 105 7.05 -5.36 -4.39
N ALA A 106 7.85 -4.31 -4.33
CA ALA A 106 7.37 -2.93 -4.22
C ALA A 106 8.04 -2.04 -5.26
N HIS A 107 7.26 -1.29 -6.03
CA HIS A 107 7.80 -0.27 -6.91
C HIS A 107 8.55 0.81 -6.10
N ASP A 108 9.73 1.26 -6.51
CA ASP A 108 10.60 2.20 -5.75
C ASP A 108 9.92 3.52 -5.34
N THR A 109 8.92 3.99 -6.09
CA THR A 109 8.13 5.19 -5.79
C THR A 109 6.84 4.93 -4.99
N PHE A 110 6.65 3.77 -4.36
CA PHE A 110 5.38 3.49 -3.65
C PHE A 110 5.05 4.50 -2.52
N LEU A 111 6.07 5.09 -1.89
CA LEU A 111 5.95 6.15 -0.89
C LEU A 111 6.05 7.57 -1.46
N LEU A 112 6.16 7.74 -2.78
CA LEU A 112 6.30 9.06 -3.39
C LEU A 112 5.05 9.91 -3.13
N ASN A 113 5.26 11.18 -2.78
CA ASN A 113 4.23 12.19 -2.52
C ASN A 113 3.29 11.89 -1.34
N ILE A 114 3.69 11.06 -0.39
CA ILE A 114 3.04 11.02 0.92
C ILE A 114 3.41 12.28 1.72
N ASP A 115 2.42 12.92 2.33
CA ASP A 115 2.61 13.99 3.31
C ASP A 115 2.56 13.34 4.70
N SER A 116 3.73 12.99 5.24
CA SER A 116 3.82 12.34 6.54
C SER A 116 4.87 12.97 7.43
N LYS A 117 4.56 13.14 8.72
CA LYS A 117 5.52 13.67 9.70
C LYS A 117 6.59 12.62 10.02
N ASN A 118 6.18 11.37 10.17
CA ASN A 118 7.06 10.25 10.49
C ASN A 118 6.70 9.02 9.65
N THR A 119 7.66 8.51 8.88
CA THR A 119 7.56 7.19 8.25
C THR A 119 8.64 6.29 8.83
N ILE A 120 8.22 5.20 9.47
CA ILE A 120 9.09 4.28 10.20
C ILE A 120 8.95 2.89 9.60
N MET A 121 10.06 2.30 9.17
CA MET A 121 10.17 0.92 8.72
C MET A 121 11.09 0.15 9.65
N LYS A 122 10.55 -0.85 10.34
CA LYS A 122 11.27 -1.70 11.30
C LYS A 122 11.02 -3.15 10.95
N ASN A 123 12.07 -3.97 11.05
CA ASN A 123 11.95 -5.42 10.81
C ASN A 123 11.25 -5.74 9.47
N CYS A 124 11.48 -4.89 8.45
CA CYS A 124 10.87 -5.04 7.13
C CYS A 124 11.83 -5.78 6.19
N SER A 125 11.28 -6.65 5.35
CA SER A 125 11.98 -7.23 4.21
C SER A 125 11.25 -6.79 2.95
N ILE A 126 11.84 -5.89 2.17
CA ILE A 126 11.19 -5.26 1.00
C ILE A 126 12.07 -5.47 -0.22
N TYR A 127 11.56 -6.15 -1.24
CA TYR A 127 12.21 -6.20 -2.54
C TYR A 127 11.73 -5.03 -3.41
N LEU A 128 12.62 -4.08 -3.67
CA LEU A 128 12.30 -2.90 -4.49
C LEU A 128 12.50 -3.18 -5.97
N VAL A 129 11.47 -2.90 -6.76
CA VAL A 129 11.53 -2.89 -8.22
C VAL A 129 11.77 -1.45 -8.67
N PRO A 130 12.94 -1.16 -9.27
CA PRO A 130 13.26 0.19 -9.74
C PRO A 130 12.37 0.58 -10.91
N ARG A 131 12.13 1.88 -11.08
CA ARG A 131 11.58 2.40 -12.34
C ARG A 131 12.48 1.97 -13.49
N LYS A 132 11.91 1.33 -14.51
CA LYS A 132 12.56 1.28 -15.81
C LYS A 132 12.68 2.72 -16.31
N GLU A 133 13.89 3.19 -16.53
CA GLU A 133 14.09 4.47 -17.20
C GLU A 133 13.39 4.38 -18.57
N GLU A 134 12.40 5.24 -18.83
CA GLU A 134 11.62 5.25 -20.08
C GLU A 134 12.50 5.48 -21.33
N ASN A 135 13.79 5.80 -21.14
CA ASN A 135 14.79 6.02 -22.19
C ASN A 135 15.80 4.87 -22.34
N VAL A 136 15.67 3.78 -21.57
CA VAL A 136 16.53 2.60 -21.77
C VAL A 136 15.87 1.72 -22.83
N ILE A 137 16.36 1.85 -24.05
CA ILE A 137 16.18 0.84 -25.09
C ILE A 137 16.94 -0.39 -24.60
N GLU A 138 16.24 -1.33 -23.96
CA GLU A 138 16.77 -2.67 -23.72
C GLU A 138 16.92 -3.34 -25.09
N PHE A 139 18.17 -3.45 -25.56
CA PHE A 139 18.46 -4.28 -26.73
C PHE A 139 18.25 -5.74 -26.32
N ASP A 140 17.35 -6.42 -27.01
CA ASP A 140 17.26 -7.87 -26.94
C ASP A 140 18.59 -8.47 -27.44
N ASP A 141 19.28 -9.22 -26.58
CA ASP A 141 20.52 -9.94 -26.94
C ASP A 141 20.28 -10.93 -28.09
N GLU A 142 19.02 -11.23 -28.45
CA GLU A 142 18.65 -12.10 -29.57
C GLU A 142 18.28 -11.38 -30.88
N GLN A 143 18.04 -10.06 -30.90
CA GLN A 143 17.53 -9.37 -32.10
C GLN A 143 18.36 -8.16 -32.54
N LYS A 144 19.45 -8.44 -33.26
CA LYS A 144 20.21 -7.46 -34.05
C LYS A 144 19.48 -7.02 -35.35
N ILE A 145 18.26 -6.48 -35.31
CA ILE A 145 17.74 -5.76 -36.50
C ILE A 145 16.90 -4.54 -36.10
N ILE A 146 17.28 -3.37 -36.64
CA ILE A 146 16.47 -2.15 -36.65
C ILE A 146 15.63 -2.18 -37.94
N GLU A 147 14.30 -2.15 -37.83
CA GLU A 147 13.44 -1.82 -38.97
C GLU A 147 13.05 -0.33 -38.94
N LYS A 148 12.99 0.24 -40.14
CA LYS A 148 12.87 1.69 -40.43
C LYS A 148 11.51 2.28 -40.10
#